data_AF-A0A7C3BXW9-F1
#
_entry.id   AF-A0A7C3BXW9-F1
#
_cell.length_a   1.000
_cell.length_b   1.000
_cell.length_c   1.000
_cell.angle_alpha   90.00
_cell.angle_beta   90.00
_cell.angle_gamma   90.00
#
_symmetry.space_group_name_H-M   'P 1'
#
loop_
_entity.id
_entity.type
_entity.pdbx_description
1 polymer ?
#
loop_
_entity_poly.entity_id
_entity_poly.type
_entity_poly.pdbx_seq_one_letter_code
_entity_poly.pdbx_strand_id
1 'polypeptide(L)' 'DCGGPPGYEHLLKALADPKYEDHNELLEWVGRRYDPEKFDLVAINRALKRVR' A
#
# COMPACT_ATOMS: atom_id res chain seq x y z
N ASP A 1 -6.84 4.88 7.14
CA ASP A 1 -7.45 5.35 5.87
C ASP A 1 -6.43 6.26 5.19
N CYS A 2 -6.32 6.24 3.87
CA CYS A 2 -5.40 7.08 3.09
C CYS A 2 -6.09 8.32 2.46
N GLY A 3 -7.38 8.55 2.71
CA GLY A 3 -8.12 9.71 2.17
C GLY A 3 -8.85 9.41 0.85
N GLY A 4 -9.28 8.16 0.65
CA GLY A 4 -9.97 7.72 -0.56
C GLY A 4 -9.07 7.65 -1.81
N PRO A 5 -9.66 7.55 -3.03
CA PRO A 5 -8.89 7.39 -4.26
C PRO A 5 -7.84 8.50 -4.51
N PRO A 6 -8.12 9.80 -4.30
CA PRO A 6 -7.11 10.84 -4.50
C PRO A 6 -5.92 10.72 -3.55
N GLY A 7 -6.18 10.34 -2.29
CA GLY A 7 -5.14 10.11 -1.31
C GLY A 7 -4.29 8.88 -1.63
N TYR A 8 -4.91 7.83 -2.18
CA TYR A 8 -4.18 6.66 -2.68
C TYR A 8 -3.29 7.00 -3.88
N GLU A 9 -3.77 7.78 -4.84
CA GLU A 9 -2.95 8.24 -5.97
C GLU A 9 -1.78 9.12 -5.51
N HIS A 10 -2.00 9.99 -4.52
CA HIS A 10 -0.92 10.78 -3.92
C HIS A 10 0.13 9.87 -3.28
N LEU A 11 -0.30 8.90 -2.48
CA LEU A 11 0.59 7.92 -1.87
C LEU A 11 1.45 7.20 -2.92
N LEU A 12 0.85 6.71 -4.01
CA LEU A 12 1.60 6.01 -5.07
C LEU A 12 2.65 6.92 -5.72
N LYS A 13 2.32 8.19 -5.99
CA LYS A 13 3.27 9.16 -6.55
C LYS A 13 4.44 9.41 -5.60
N ALA A 14 4.14 9.61 -4.31
CA ALA A 14 5.17 9.86 -3.31
C ALA A 14 6.10 8.66 -3.13
N LEU A 15 5.57 7.42 -3.13
CA LEU A 15 6.40 6.22 -2.99
C LEU A 15 7.26 5.90 -4.23
N ALA A 16 6.83 6.33 -5.41
CA ALA A 16 7.56 6.09 -6.66
C ALA A 16 8.81 6.98 -6.82
N ASP A 17 8.85 8.15 -6.18
CA ASP A 17 9.97 9.09 -6.27
C ASP A 17 10.57 9.41 -4.88
N PRO A 18 11.79 8.93 -4.57
CA PRO A 18 12.49 9.25 -3.32
C PRO A 18 12.75 10.73 -3.06
N LYS A 19 12.62 11.59 -4.09
CA LYS A 19 12.77 13.05 -3.98
C LYS A 19 11.45 13.78 -3.77
N TYR A 20 10.33 13.07 -3.80
CA TYR A 20 9.03 13.65 -3.51
C TYR A 20 9.02 14.18 -2.07
N GLU A 21 8.41 15.35 -1.86
CA GLU A 21 8.44 16.07 -0.57
C GLU A 21 8.04 15.16 0.61
N ASP A 22 6.98 14.39 0.42
CA ASP A 22 6.40 13.55 1.46
C ASP A 22 6.87 12.07 1.39
N HIS A 23 7.87 11.73 0.57
CA HIS A 23 8.28 10.34 0.34
C HIS A 23 8.57 9.58 1.64
N ASN A 24 9.42 10.16 2.49
CA ASN A 24 9.87 9.50 3.71
C ASN A 24 8.73 9.37 4.73
N GLU A 25 7.90 10.40 4.87
CA GLU A 25 6.76 10.39 5.79
C GLU A 25 5.75 9.33 5.37
N LEU A 26 5.38 9.30 4.09
CA LEU A 26 4.40 8.35 3.59
C LEU A 26 4.94 6.91 3.56
N LEU A 27 6.23 6.71 3.26
CA LEU A 27 6.88 5.39 3.36
C LEU A 27 6.91 4.85 4.79
N GLU A 28 7.15 5.72 5.77
CA GLU A 28 7.07 5.34 7.18
C GLU A 28 5.63 4.99 7.58
N TRP A 29 4.67 5.82 7.14
CA TRP A 29 3.25 5.62 7.42
C TRP A 29 2.68 4.30 6.85
N VAL A 30 2.99 3.96 5.59
CA VAL A 30 2.57 2.67 5.00
C VAL A 30 3.40 1.48 5.48
N GLY A 31 4.60 1.77 5.99
CA GLY A 31 5.60 0.79 6.38
C GLY A 31 6.52 0.37 5.22
N ARG A 32 7.80 0.16 5.55
CA ARG A 32 8.91 -0.08 4.60
C ARG A 32 8.78 -1.30 3.67
N ARG A 33 7.79 -2.16 3.89
CA ARG A 33 7.54 -3.36 3.06
C ARG A 33 6.22 -3.27 2.29
N TYR A 34 5.63 -2.08 2.25
CA TYR A 34 4.45 -1.85 1.44
C TYR A 34 4.78 -2.02 -0.04
N ASP A 35 3.97 -2.82 -0.71
CA ASP A 35 4.04 -3.06 -2.14
C ASP A 35 2.58 -2.95 -2.66
N PRO A 36 2.26 -1.91 -3.44
CA PRO A 36 0.89 -1.66 -3.89
C PRO A 36 0.39 -2.72 -4.87
N GLU A 37 1.27 -3.51 -5.50
CA GLU A 37 0.90 -4.55 -6.47
C GLU A 37 0.86 -5.95 -5.85
N LYS A 38 1.28 -6.10 -4.59
CA LYS A 38 1.34 -7.40 -3.92
C LYS A 38 -0.05 -8.00 -3.70
N PHE A 39 -0.35 -9.04 -4.47
CA PHE A 39 -1.57 -9.83 -4.31
C PHE A 39 -1.29 -11.32 -4.55
N ASP A 40 -1.62 -12.18 -3.57
CA ASP A 40 -1.50 -13.64 -3.70
C ASP A 40 -2.90 -14.28 -3.61
N LEU A 41 -3.44 -14.61 -4.78
CA LEU A 41 -4.76 -15.22 -4.93
C LEU A 41 -4.89 -16.54 -4.14
N VAL A 42 -3.85 -17.38 -4.15
CA VAL A 42 -3.91 -18.71 -3.54
C VAL A 42 -3.88 -18.58 -2.02
N ALA A 43 -2.98 -17.75 -1.49
CA ALA A 43 -2.90 -17.49 -0.05
C ALA A 43 -4.17 -16.84 0.49
N ILE A 44 -4.73 -15.86 -0.22
CA ILE A 44 -5.97 -15.17 0.18
C ILE A 44 -7.16 -16.14 0.16
N ASN A 45 -7.34 -16.92 -0.91
CA ASN A 45 -8.42 -17.90 -0.98
C ASN A 45 -8.31 -18.97 0.12
N ARG A 46 -7.09 -19.39 0.47
CA ARG A 46 -6.85 -20.29 1.60
C ARG A 46 -7.23 -19.62 2.92
N ALA A 47 -6.92 -18.33 3.10
CA ALA A 47 -7.27 -17.59 4.31
C ALA A 47 -8.78 -17.41 4.46
N LEU A 48 -9.48 -16.99 3.40
CA LEU A 48 -10.93 -16.77 3.41
C LEU A 48 -11.72 -18.03 3.76
N LYS A 49 -11.28 -19.21 3.31
CA LYS A 49 -11.89 -20.50 3.68
C LYS A 49 -11.89 -20.79 5.19
N ARG A 50 -11.00 -20.14 5.97
CA ARG A 50 -10.87 -20.33 7.43
C ARG A 50 -11.71 -19.34 8.25
N VAL A 51 -12.32 -18.34 7.62
CA VAL A 51 -13.14 -17.30 8.28
C VAL A 51 -14.63 -17.68 8.21
N ARG A 52 -14.93 -18.97 8.01
CA ARG A 52 -16.29 -19.48 7.90
C ARG A 52 -16.77 -20.08 9.21
#